data_AF-K1RU13-F1
#
_entry.id   AF-K1RU13-F1
#
_cell.length_a   1.000
_cell.length_b   1.000
_cell.length_c   1.000
_cell.angle_alpha   90.00
_cell.angle_beta   90.00
_cell.angle_gamma   90.00
#
_symmetry.space_group_name_H-M   'P 1'
#
loop_
_entity.id
_entity.type
_entity.pdbx_description
1 polymer ?
#
loop_
_entity_poly.entity_id
_entity_poly.type
_entity_poly.pdbx_seq_one_letter_code
_entity_poly.pdbx_strand_id
1 'polypeptide(L)'
;MKRLNELIKCKYNIPIYGIKTNSKKIKKGDLFIAVHGYNCDHHAFISEAVANGASAIISEKKVDVDVPVIIVKDTNKALEEICFKFYNHIEKNSGL
;
A
#
# COMPACT_ATOMS: atom_id res chain seq x y z
N MET A 1 -8.70 -2.59 -9.74
CA MET A 1 -7.71 -1.49 -9.71
C MET A 1 -8.35 -0.29 -9.04
N LYS A 2 -7.61 0.44 -8.19
CA LYS A 2 -8.05 1.71 -7.57
C LYS A 2 -6.94 2.76 -7.70
N ARG A 3 -7.25 4.04 -7.49
CA ARG A 3 -6.22 5.11 -7.44
C ARG A 3 -5.72 5.32 -6.02
N LEU A 4 -4.43 5.64 -5.85
CA LEU A 4 -3.85 5.79 -4.52
C LEU A 4 -4.54 6.89 -3.68
N ASN A 5 -4.91 8.00 -4.30
CA ASN A 5 -5.64 9.08 -3.64
C ASN A 5 -7.09 8.72 -3.24
N GLU A 6 -7.68 7.66 -3.80
CA GLU A 6 -8.98 7.11 -3.37
C GLU A 6 -8.83 6.28 -2.09
N LEU A 7 -7.67 5.61 -1.94
CA LEU A 7 -7.38 4.73 -0.81
C LEU A 7 -6.92 5.52 0.42
N ILE A 8 -6.04 6.50 0.21
CA ILE A 8 -5.47 7.33 1.27
C ILE A 8 -5.26 8.76 0.78
N LYS A 9 -5.52 9.75 1.64
CA LYS A 9 -5.39 11.15 1.28
C LYS A 9 -3.95 11.49 0.91
N CYS A 10 -3.68 11.67 -0.38
CA CYS A 10 -2.40 12.07 -0.92
C CYS A 10 -2.56 12.77 -2.27
N LYS A 11 -1.47 13.41 -2.76
CA LYS A 11 -1.46 14.12 -4.06
C LYS A 11 -1.27 13.20 -5.28
N TYR A 12 -1.00 11.92 -5.06
CA TYR A 12 -0.59 10.99 -6.12
C TYR A 12 -1.79 10.29 -6.74
N ASN A 13 -1.96 10.45 -8.05
CA ASN A 13 -3.00 9.78 -8.84
C ASN A 13 -2.45 8.59 -9.62
N ILE A 14 -1.90 7.61 -8.90
CA ILE A 14 -1.30 6.40 -9.49
C ILE A 14 -2.24 5.19 -9.39
N PRO A 15 -2.26 4.30 -10.39
CA PRO A 15 -3.02 3.06 -10.32
C PRO A 15 -2.38 2.07 -9.36
N ILE A 16 -3.21 1.49 -8.48
CA ILE A 16 -2.85 0.42 -7.55
C ILE A 16 -3.63 -0.84 -7.93
N TYR A 17 -2.88 -1.93 -8.12
CA TYR A 17 -3.43 -3.21 -8.60
C TYR A 17 -3.61 -4.24 -7.48
N GLY A 18 -2.92 -4.05 -6.36
CA GLY A 18 -3.04 -4.90 -5.19
C GLY A 18 -2.40 -4.26 -3.98
N ILE A 19 -2.67 -4.83 -2.81
CA ILE A 19 -2.08 -4.45 -1.53
C ILE A 19 -1.28 -5.63 -1.01
N LYS A 20 -0.06 -5.39 -0.52
CA LYS A 20 0.80 -6.39 0.12
C LYS A 20 1.51 -5.80 1.34
N THR A 21 1.68 -6.63 2.36
CA THR A 21 2.51 -6.36 3.54
C THR A 21 3.80 -7.19 3.55
N ASN A 22 3.92 -8.12 2.60
CA ASN A 22 5.12 -8.95 2.40
C ASN A 22 5.77 -8.55 1.08
N SER A 23 6.99 -7.99 1.17
CA SER A 23 7.80 -7.50 0.04
C SER A 23 7.99 -8.57 -1.04
N LYS A 24 8.15 -9.84 -0.65
CA LYS A 24 8.35 -10.97 -1.58
C LYS A 24 7.12 -11.30 -2.44
N LYS A 25 5.95 -10.82 -2.04
CA LYS A 25 4.69 -11.03 -2.78
C LYS A 25 4.29 -9.81 -3.62
N ILE A 26 5.08 -8.73 -3.59
CA ILE A 26 4.84 -7.55 -4.41
C ILE A 26 4.95 -7.92 -5.89
N LYS A 27 4.01 -7.40 -6.66
CA LYS A 27 4.07 -7.37 -8.12
C LYS A 27 4.11 -5.92 -8.59
N LYS A 28 4.57 -5.72 -9.82
CA LYS A 28 4.54 -4.41 -10.48
C LYS A 28 3.15 -3.78 -10.38
N GLY A 29 3.07 -2.60 -9.77
CA GLY A 29 1.80 -1.90 -9.61
C GLY A 29 1.15 -2.03 -8.22
N ASP A 30 1.70 -2.85 -7.33
CA ASP A 30 1.13 -3.04 -6.00
C ASP A 30 1.50 -1.89 -5.04
N LEU A 31 0.66 -1.71 -4.02
CA LEU A 31 0.94 -0.88 -2.85
C LEU A 31 1.57 -1.76 -1.76
N PHE A 32 2.74 -1.35 -1.26
CA PHE A 32 3.35 -1.96 -0.08
C PHE A 32 3.00 -1.17 1.17
N ILE A 33 2.58 -1.86 2.23
CA ILE A 33 2.31 -1.25 3.54
C ILE A 33 3.27 -1.85 4.55
N ALA A 34 4.19 -1.02 5.06
CA ALA A 34 5.19 -1.41 6.04
C ALA A 34 4.57 -1.47 7.44
N VAL A 35 3.75 -2.51 7.69
CA VAL A 35 3.12 -2.72 9.00
C VAL A 35 4.11 -3.19 10.05
N HIS A 36 3.94 -2.73 11.28
CA HIS A 36 4.71 -3.22 12.41
C HIS A 36 4.27 -4.64 12.79
N GLY A 37 5.21 -5.60 12.74
CA GLY A 37 5.05 -6.91 13.35
C GLY A 37 5.77 -6.95 14.71
N TYR A 38 5.34 -7.85 15.59
CA TYR A 38 5.82 -7.95 16.98
C TYR A 38 7.35 -8.07 17.14
N ASN A 39 8.07 -8.58 16.11
CA ASN A 39 9.51 -8.85 16.14
C ASN A 39 10.30 -8.33 14.92
N CYS A 40 9.70 -7.56 14.01
CA CYS A 40 10.38 -7.11 12.79
C CYS A 40 10.01 -5.68 12.41
N ASP A 41 11.02 -4.83 12.29
CA ASP A 41 10.89 -3.51 11.66
C ASP A 41 10.73 -3.72 10.14
N HIS A 42 9.49 -3.74 9.66
CA HIS A 42 9.18 -3.97 8.25
C HIS A 42 9.63 -2.81 7.34
N HIS A 43 10.17 -1.72 7.90
CA HIS A 43 10.85 -0.70 7.11
C HIS A 43 12.10 -1.23 6.39
N ALA A 44 12.73 -2.28 6.93
CA ALA A 44 13.88 -2.95 6.28
C ALA A 44 13.52 -3.55 4.90
N PHE A 45 12.24 -3.83 4.66
CA PHE A 45 11.77 -4.46 3.42
C PHE A 45 11.24 -3.46 2.38
N ILE A 46 11.28 -2.16 2.67
CA ILE A 46 10.80 -1.13 1.73
C ILE A 46 11.63 -1.15 0.44
N SER A 47 12.96 -1.22 0.54
CA SER A 47 13.82 -1.29 -0.64
C SER A 47 13.57 -2.56 -1.47
N GLU A 48 13.33 -3.70 -0.83
CA GLU A 48 12.96 -4.95 -1.51
C GLU A 48 11.59 -4.83 -2.20
N ALA A 49 10.60 -4.22 -1.56
CA ALA A 49 9.29 -3.98 -2.15
C ALA A 49 9.38 -3.07 -3.40
N VAL A 50 10.18 -2.01 -3.35
CA VAL A 50 10.43 -1.14 -4.50
C VAL A 50 11.09 -1.90 -5.63
N ALA A 51 12.13 -2.70 -5.33
CA ALA A 51 12.80 -3.53 -6.33
C ALA A 51 11.85 -4.55 -6.99
N ASN A 52 10.87 -5.07 -6.25
CA ASN A 52 9.84 -5.98 -6.77
C ASN A 52 8.72 -5.28 -7.55
N GLY A 53 8.74 -3.94 -7.63
CA GLY A 53 7.83 -3.14 -8.46
C GLY A 53 6.66 -2.50 -7.71
N ALA A 54 6.79 -2.26 -6.40
CA ALA A 54 5.80 -1.47 -5.66
C ALA A 54 5.68 -0.07 -6.29
N SER A 55 4.45 0.37 -6.55
CA SER A 55 4.16 1.70 -7.10
C SER A 55 4.14 2.81 -6.04
N ALA A 56 3.89 2.44 -4.78
CA ALA A 56 3.93 3.34 -3.64
C ALA A 56 4.11 2.55 -2.34
N ILE A 57 4.52 3.28 -1.30
CA ILE A 57 4.79 2.75 0.04
C ILE A 57 3.96 3.52 1.07
N ILE A 58 3.33 2.80 2.00
CA ILE A 58 2.78 3.37 3.24
C ILE A 58 3.74 3.04 4.38
N SER A 59 4.13 4.05 5.15
CA SER A 59 5.16 3.95 6.19
C SER A 59 4.87 4.89 7.35
N GLU A 60 5.31 4.59 8.56
CA GLU A 60 5.29 5.54 9.70
C GLU A 60 6.53 6.44 9.74
N LYS A 61 7.60 6.06 9.04
CA LYS A 61 8.88 6.79 9.01
C LYS A 61 9.21 7.24 7.59
N LYS A 62 9.91 8.38 7.47
CA LYS A 62 10.46 8.82 6.18
C LYS A 62 11.49 7.81 5.70
N VAL A 63 11.41 7.47 4.41
CA VAL A 63 12.34 6.56 3.74
C VAL A 63 12.69 7.16 2.39
N ASP A 64 13.96 7.03 2.01
CA ASP A 64 14.49 7.55 0.75
C ASP A 64 14.41 6.47 -0.33
N VAL A 65 13.43 6.57 -1.21
CA VAL A 65 13.18 5.65 -2.33
C VAL A 65 12.55 6.40 -3.50
N ASP A 66 12.71 5.87 -4.72
CA ASP A 66 12.25 6.49 -5.97
C ASP A 66 10.73 6.43 -6.22
N VAL A 67 9.97 5.92 -5.27
CA VAL A 67 8.50 5.80 -5.37
C VAL A 67 7.81 6.66 -4.32
N PRO A 68 6.56 7.09 -4.54
CA PRO A 68 5.80 7.81 -3.53
C PRO A 68 5.74 7.08 -2.19
N VAL A 69 6.17 7.76 -1.12
CA VAL A 69 6.02 7.31 0.26
C VAL A 69 4.98 8.17 0.96
N ILE A 70 3.96 7.54 1.54
CA ILE A 70 2.89 8.20 2.29
C ILE A 70 3.13 7.89 3.76
N ILE A 71 3.40 8.96 4.52
CA ILE A 71 3.65 8.87 5.95
C ILE A 71 2.33 8.92 6.71
N VAL A 72 2.10 7.90 7.52
CA VAL A 72 0.93 7.77 8.39
C VAL A 72 1.35 7.67 9.85
N LYS A 73 0.41 7.87 10.78
CA LYS A 73 0.67 7.68 12.21
C LYS A 73 0.69 6.21 12.63
N ASP A 74 -0.07 5.37 11.92
CA ASP A 74 -0.28 3.97 12.26
C ASP A 74 -0.56 3.20 10.96
N THR A 75 0.39 2.35 10.57
CA THR A 75 0.36 1.53 9.36
C THR A 75 -0.68 0.41 9.44
N ASN A 76 -1.00 -0.11 10.63
CA ASN A 76 -2.02 -1.14 10.81
C ASN A 76 -3.42 -0.55 10.59
N LYS A 77 -3.70 0.64 11.16
CA LYS A 77 -4.96 1.35 10.88
C LYS A 77 -5.09 1.75 9.41
N ALA A 78 -4.00 2.21 8.81
CA ALA A 78 -3.99 2.52 7.38
C ALA A 78 -4.24 1.27 6.53
N LEU A 79 -3.69 0.10 6.90
CA LEU A 79 -3.96 -1.17 6.22
C LEU A 79 -5.45 -1.52 6.26
N GLU A 80 -6.09 -1.43 7.43
CA GLU A 80 -7.53 -1.71 7.58
C GLU A 80 -8.37 -0.79 6.67
N GLU A 81 -8.14 0.52 6.73
CA GLU A 81 -8.87 1.51 5.93
C GLU A 81 -8.67 1.28 4.42
N ILE A 82 -7.42 1.07 4.01
CA ILE A 82 -7.05 0.88 2.61
C ILE A 82 -7.62 -0.45 2.08
N CYS A 83 -7.52 -1.54 2.85
CA CYS A 83 -8.11 -2.83 2.47
C CYS A 83 -9.63 -2.73 2.36
N PHE A 84 -10.29 -2.04 3.30
CA PHE A 84 -11.73 -1.81 3.23
C PHE A 84 -12.10 -1.08 1.93
N LYS A 85 -11.43 0.03 1.59
CA LYS A 85 -11.71 0.78 0.36
C LYS A 85 -11.36 0.03 -0.93
N PHE A 86 -10.33 -0.82 -0.88
CA PHE A 86 -9.84 -1.54 -2.04
C PHE A 86 -10.68 -2.78 -2.35
N TYR A 87 -11.10 -3.55 -1.34
CA TYR A 87 -11.81 -4.83 -1.50
C TYR A 87 -13.32 -4.75 -1.25
N ASN A 88 -13.82 -3.86 -0.37
CA ASN A 88 -15.26 -3.81 -0.04
C ASN A 88 -16.10 -3.01 -1.04
N HIS A 89 -15.51 -2.57 -2.15
CA HIS A 89 -16.31 -2.23 -3.32
C HIS A 89 -16.57 -3.51 -4.13
N ILE A 90 -17.49 -4.35 -3.61
CA ILE A 90 -18.23 -5.26 -4.49
C ILE A 90 -18.91 -4.34 -5.49
N GLU A 91 -18.52 -4.41 -6.75
CA GLU A 91 -19.28 -3.78 -7.81
C GLU A 91 -20.73 -4.27 -7.67
N LYS A 92 -21.66 -3.37 -7.34
CA LYS A 92 -23.08 -3.61 -7.61
C LYS A 92 -23.23 -3.65 -9.14
N ASN A 93 -22.83 -4.78 -9.72
CA ASN A 93 -23.18 -5.21 -11.06
C ASN A 93 -23.74 -6.63 -10.93
N SER A 94 -24.79 -6.75 -10.12
CA SER A 94 -25.79 -7.80 -10.35
C SER A 94 -26.86 -7.16 -11.23
N GLY A 95 -26.54 -7.06 -12.51
CA GLY A 95 -27.58 -7.06 -13.54
C GLY A 95 -28.18 -8.46 -13.56
N LEU A 96 -29.30 -8.61 -12.86
CA LEU A 96 -30.34 -9.60 -13.10
C LEU A 96 -31.68 -8.88 -12.94
#